data_AF-A0A3Q2YLH4-F1
#
_entry.id   AF-A0A3Q2YLH4-F1
#
_cell.length_a   1.000
_cell.length_b   1.000
_cell.length_c   1.000
_cell.angle_alpha   90.00
_cell.angle_beta   90.00
_cell.angle_gamma   90.00
#
_symmetry.space_group_name_H-M   'P 1'
#
loop_
_entity.id
_entity.type
_entity.pdbx_description
1 polymer ?
#
loop_
_entity_poly.entity_id
_entity_poly.type
_entity_poly.pdbx_seq_one_letter_code
_entity_poly.pdbx_strand_id
1 'polypeptide(L)'
;MALRSVTRLLSGTPKCAAVSVCRAQSTTAAAPLKVDGKVAKVPFNWRDALDLEGQLTEEEVMIRDSFRDYCQEKLMSRIVMANRHEHFHREIVSEMGELGVLGPTIKGYGCAGTSYVAYGLIAREVERVDSGYRSVMSVQSSLVMHPINAYGTEAQKEKYLPRLARGEILGCFGLTEPNHGSDPSSMETKATYNPSNGTFTISGAKTWITNSPVADIAVVWAKCEDGKVRGFILERGMKGLATPKIEGKFSLRASATGMILMDEVEVPEENLLPNVSGLAGPFGCLNNARYGIAWGALGAAEFCFHAARQYTLDRIQFGVPLARNQLMQKKMADMLTEITIGLQSFVSAAFVETHF
;
A
#
# COMPACT_ATOMS: atom_id res chain seq x y z
N MET A 1 -27.56 11.39 36.48
CA MET A 1 -28.70 11.55 37.42
C MET A 1 -29.96 11.76 36.58
N ALA A 2 -31.00 10.99 36.85
CA ALA A 2 -32.14 10.70 35.99
C ALA A 2 -32.93 11.90 35.44
N LEU A 3 -33.33 11.82 34.17
CA LEU A 3 -34.40 12.64 33.57
C LEU A 3 -35.71 11.84 33.56
N ARG A 4 -36.72 12.43 34.21
CA ARG A 4 -38.10 11.93 34.35
C ARG A 4 -38.93 12.26 33.11
N SER A 5 -39.46 11.21 32.48
CA SER A 5 -40.88 10.92 32.21
C SER A 5 -41.90 12.01 31.78
N VAL A 6 -42.76 11.58 30.83
CA VAL A 6 -44.22 11.82 30.62
C VAL A 6 -44.66 12.68 29.42
N THR A 7 -44.96 11.96 28.32
CA THR A 7 -46.26 11.85 27.60
C THR A 7 -47.00 13.10 27.09
N ARG A 8 -47.30 13.14 25.78
CA ARG A 8 -48.67 13.34 25.23
C ARG A 8 -48.83 13.04 23.72
N LEU A 9 -49.81 12.17 23.45
CA LEU A 9 -50.81 12.15 22.36
C LEU A 9 -50.38 12.03 20.89
N LEU A 10 -50.55 10.82 20.35
CA LEU A 10 -50.78 10.54 18.93
C LEU A 10 -52.28 10.24 18.73
N SER A 11 -52.93 10.97 17.82
CA SER A 11 -54.24 10.66 17.27
C SER A 11 -54.24 11.03 15.79
N GLY A 12 -54.47 10.06 14.89
CA GLY A 12 -54.64 10.32 13.46
C GLY A 12 -54.43 9.10 12.56
N THR A 13 -55.41 8.21 12.49
CA THR A 13 -55.56 7.14 11.49
C THR A 13 -56.05 7.69 10.13
N PRO A 14 -55.65 7.11 8.99
CA PRO A 14 -56.43 7.19 7.77
C PRO A 14 -57.12 5.86 7.40
N LYS A 15 -58.40 6.04 7.11
CA LYS A 15 -59.44 5.24 6.46
C LYS A 15 -59.03 4.04 5.59
N CYS A 16 -59.67 2.91 5.91
CA CYS A 16 -59.88 1.74 5.07
C CYS A 16 -60.93 2.01 3.99
N ALA A 17 -60.68 1.63 2.74
CA ALA A 17 -61.69 1.52 1.68
C ALA A 17 -61.86 0.06 1.31
N ALA A 18 -63.09 -0.45 1.44
CA ALA A 18 -63.49 -1.79 1.05
C ALA A 18 -63.66 -1.87 -0.47
N VAL A 19 -63.10 -2.91 -1.09
CA VAL A 19 -63.40 -3.28 -2.48
C VAL A 19 -63.81 -4.76 -2.51
N SER A 20 -64.94 -4.97 -3.19
CA SER A 20 -65.71 -6.21 -3.33
C SER A 20 -64.92 -7.35 -3.98
N VAL A 21 -65.15 -8.56 -3.48
CA VAL A 21 -64.60 -9.81 -4.01
C VAL A 21 -65.46 -10.28 -5.20
N CYS A 22 -64.94 -10.15 -6.41
CA CYS A 22 -65.40 -10.91 -7.57
C CYS A 22 -64.35 -11.99 -7.91
N ARG A 23 -64.77 -13.24 -7.83
CA ARG A 23 -63.97 -14.44 -8.08
C ARG A 23 -63.91 -14.67 -9.59
N ALA A 24 -62.75 -14.42 -10.21
CA ALA A 24 -62.46 -14.89 -11.57
C ALA A 24 -61.15 -15.69 -11.53
N GLN A 25 -61.28 -16.99 -11.79
CA GLN A 25 -60.16 -17.90 -11.99
C GLN A 25 -59.50 -17.61 -13.35
N SER A 26 -58.25 -17.16 -13.35
CA SER A 26 -57.35 -17.37 -14.49
C SER A 26 -55.93 -17.64 -13.98
N THR A 27 -55.66 -18.90 -13.70
CA THR A 27 -54.30 -19.41 -13.56
C THR A 27 -53.74 -19.67 -14.95
N THR A 28 -53.14 -18.66 -15.57
CA THR A 28 -52.14 -18.89 -16.62
C THR A 28 -50.78 -18.63 -15.99
N ALA A 29 -50.18 -19.71 -15.49
CA ALA A 29 -48.75 -19.73 -15.19
C ALA A 29 -48.01 -19.31 -16.47
N ALA A 30 -47.22 -18.25 -16.40
CA ALA A 30 -46.28 -17.93 -17.47
C ALA A 30 -45.38 -19.16 -17.67
N ALA A 31 -45.32 -19.65 -18.91
CA ALA A 31 -44.49 -20.80 -19.24
C ALA A 31 -43.03 -20.50 -18.82
N PRO A 32 -42.33 -21.46 -18.19
CA PRO A 32 -40.91 -21.26 -17.90
C PRO A 32 -40.19 -21.03 -19.23
N LEU A 33 -39.42 -19.95 -19.31
CA LEU A 33 -38.48 -19.72 -20.41
C LEU A 33 -37.64 -20.99 -20.54
N LYS A 34 -37.82 -21.72 -21.64
CA LYS A 34 -36.91 -22.80 -22.02
C LYS A 34 -35.57 -22.15 -22.31
N VAL A 35 -34.66 -22.28 -21.36
CA VAL A 35 -33.23 -22.07 -21.61
C VAL A 35 -32.75 -23.31 -22.37
N ASP A 36 -33.06 -23.36 -23.67
CA ASP A 36 -32.47 -24.32 -24.59
C ASP A 36 -31.02 -23.88 -24.87
N GLY A 37 -30.15 -24.21 -23.93
CA GLY A 37 -28.72 -24.01 -24.04
C GLY A 37 -28.02 -24.83 -22.97
N LYS A 38 -27.17 -25.78 -23.37
CA LYS A 38 -26.19 -26.35 -22.44
C LYS A 38 -25.40 -25.18 -21.87
N VAL A 39 -25.63 -24.79 -20.62
CA VAL A 39 -24.77 -23.85 -19.93
C VAL A 39 -23.37 -24.47 -19.97
N ALA A 40 -22.47 -23.84 -20.73
CA ALA A 40 -21.10 -24.30 -20.82
C ALA A 40 -20.54 -24.32 -19.39
N LYS A 41 -20.05 -25.48 -18.93
CA LYS A 41 -19.40 -25.56 -17.63
C LYS A 41 -18.15 -24.70 -17.70
N VAL A 42 -18.12 -23.58 -16.99
CA VAL A 42 -16.91 -22.78 -16.83
C VAL A 42 -15.90 -23.63 -16.06
N PRO A 43 -14.72 -23.92 -16.63
CA PRO A 43 -13.71 -24.70 -15.94
C PRO A 43 -13.18 -23.91 -14.74
N PHE A 44 -13.10 -24.54 -13.57
CA PHE A 44 -12.52 -23.90 -12.38
C PHE A 44 -11.00 -23.76 -12.52
N ASN A 45 -10.49 -22.55 -12.34
CA ASN A 45 -9.06 -22.26 -12.28
C ASN A 45 -8.64 -22.00 -10.83
N TRP A 46 -7.89 -22.93 -10.22
CA TRP A 46 -7.43 -22.76 -8.83
C TRP A 46 -6.44 -21.60 -8.65
N ARG A 47 -5.82 -21.11 -9.72
CA ARG A 47 -4.92 -19.93 -9.68
C ARG A 47 -5.68 -18.61 -9.70
N ASP A 48 -6.95 -18.66 -10.08
CA ASP A 48 -7.83 -17.49 -10.15
C ASP A 48 -9.29 -17.94 -9.93
N ALA A 49 -9.61 -18.22 -8.66
CA ALA A 49 -10.84 -18.93 -8.30
C ALA A 49 -12.12 -18.14 -8.59
N LEU A 50 -12.05 -16.80 -8.62
CA LEU A 50 -13.17 -15.90 -8.85
C LEU A 50 -12.93 -14.93 -10.02
N ASP A 51 -12.10 -15.34 -11.00
CA ASP A 51 -11.87 -14.61 -12.25
C ASP A 51 -11.51 -13.14 -12.02
N LEU A 52 -10.43 -12.90 -11.27
CA LEU A 52 -9.81 -11.59 -11.17
C LEU A 52 -9.40 -11.11 -12.55
N GLU A 53 -8.89 -11.99 -13.43
CA GLU A 53 -8.47 -11.63 -14.78
C GLU A 53 -9.57 -10.90 -15.56
N GLY A 54 -10.80 -11.43 -15.54
CA GLY A 54 -11.95 -10.83 -16.20
C GLY A 54 -12.40 -9.47 -15.62
N GLN A 55 -11.83 -9.02 -14.50
CA GLN A 55 -12.12 -7.74 -13.86
C GLN A 55 -11.07 -6.66 -14.14
N LEU A 56 -9.92 -7.03 -14.70
CA LEU A 56 -8.83 -6.11 -14.99
C LEU A 56 -8.95 -5.54 -16.40
N THR A 57 -8.48 -4.31 -16.57
CA THR A 57 -8.31 -3.72 -17.90
C THR A 57 -7.09 -4.32 -18.62
N GLU A 58 -7.05 -4.23 -19.96
CA GLU A 58 -5.91 -4.69 -20.75
C GLU A 58 -4.59 -4.00 -20.35
N GLU A 59 -4.66 -2.72 -19.99
CA GLU A 59 -3.51 -1.95 -19.51
C GLU A 59 -3.01 -2.46 -18.16
N GLU A 60 -3.90 -2.73 -17.20
CA GLU A 60 -3.55 -3.29 -15.89
C GLU A 60 -2.91 -4.69 -16.01
N VAL A 61 -3.45 -5.53 -16.89
CA VAL A 61 -2.88 -6.85 -17.20
C VAL A 61 -1.49 -6.72 -17.79
N MET A 62 -1.31 -5.84 -18.79
CA MET A 62 -0.02 -5.60 -19.44
C MET A 62 1.05 -5.11 -18.45
N ILE A 63 0.69 -4.16 -17.58
CA ILE A 63 1.57 -3.62 -16.53
C ILE A 63 1.98 -4.74 -15.57
N ARG A 64 1.01 -5.52 -15.08
CA ARG A 64 1.25 -6.63 -14.16
C ARG A 64 2.22 -7.64 -14.78
N ASP A 65 1.96 -8.08 -16.00
CA ASP A 65 2.73 -9.15 -16.62
C ASP A 65 4.15 -8.70 -16.96
N SER A 66 4.31 -7.49 -17.51
CA SER A 66 5.63 -6.91 -17.77
C SER A 66 6.46 -6.78 -16.49
N PHE A 67 5.84 -6.33 -15.40
CA PHE A 67 6.54 -6.17 -14.13
C PHE A 67 6.81 -7.51 -13.43
N ARG A 68 5.92 -8.50 -13.58
CA ARG A 68 6.14 -9.87 -13.12
C ARG A 68 7.39 -10.46 -13.76
N ASP A 69 7.56 -10.31 -15.06
CA ASP A 69 8.74 -10.84 -15.78
C ASP A 69 10.03 -10.27 -15.22
N TYR A 70 10.09 -8.94 -15.03
CA TYR A 70 11.21 -8.29 -14.33
C TYR A 70 11.43 -8.88 -12.92
N CYS A 71 10.37 -9.05 -12.13
CA CYS A 71 10.46 -9.60 -10.78
C CYS A 71 11.05 -11.02 -10.79
N GLN A 72 10.61 -11.88 -11.72
CA GLN A 72 11.08 -13.26 -11.81
C GLN A 72 12.51 -13.35 -12.36
N GLU A 73 12.88 -12.54 -13.36
CA GLU A 73 14.21 -12.61 -13.98
C GLU A 73 15.28 -11.91 -13.14
N LYS A 74 14.97 -10.73 -12.62
CA LYS A 74 15.96 -9.84 -11.99
C LYS A 74 15.95 -9.90 -10.47
N LEU A 75 14.78 -9.97 -9.83
CA LEU A 75 14.69 -9.88 -8.37
C LEU A 75 14.83 -11.24 -7.68
N MET A 76 14.16 -12.29 -8.19
CA MET A 76 14.21 -13.64 -7.62
C MET A 76 15.62 -14.23 -7.57
N SER A 77 16.47 -13.91 -8.55
CA SER A 77 17.86 -14.38 -8.58
C SER A 77 18.74 -13.77 -7.48
N ARG A 78 18.37 -12.58 -6.97
CA ARG A 78 19.13 -11.83 -5.96
C ARG A 78 18.68 -12.12 -4.52
N ILE A 79 17.40 -12.42 -4.32
CA ILE A 79 16.77 -12.30 -3.00
C ILE A 79 17.35 -13.22 -1.93
N VAL A 80 17.72 -14.46 -2.27
CA VAL A 80 18.21 -15.44 -1.27
C VAL A 80 19.46 -14.91 -0.56
N MET A 81 20.42 -14.38 -1.32
CA MET A 81 21.66 -13.84 -0.76
C MET A 81 21.45 -12.45 -0.18
N ALA A 82 20.62 -11.61 -0.81
CA ALA A 82 20.25 -10.30 -0.29
C ALA A 82 19.66 -10.39 1.13
N ASN A 83 18.64 -11.24 1.31
CA ASN A 83 18.00 -11.44 2.61
C ASN A 83 18.94 -12.11 3.62
N ARG A 84 19.76 -13.08 3.21
CA ARG A 84 20.71 -13.75 4.10
C ARG A 84 21.73 -12.79 4.69
N HIS A 85 22.28 -11.90 3.86
CA HIS A 85 23.39 -11.01 4.23
C HIS A 85 23.00 -9.56 4.55
N GLU A 86 21.71 -9.27 4.69
CA GLU A 86 21.22 -7.90 4.93
C GLU A 86 21.67 -6.89 3.87
N HIS A 87 21.69 -7.34 2.60
CA HIS A 87 22.20 -6.55 1.50
C HIS A 87 21.06 -5.92 0.70
N PHE A 88 21.06 -4.59 0.65
CA PHE A 88 20.19 -3.78 -0.19
C PHE A 88 20.92 -3.42 -1.49
N HIS A 89 20.34 -3.78 -2.62
CA HIS A 89 20.85 -3.42 -3.95
C HIS A 89 20.24 -2.08 -4.39
N ARG A 90 21.03 -1.01 -4.43
CA ARG A 90 20.57 0.34 -4.81
C ARG A 90 20.09 0.39 -6.26
N GLU A 91 20.64 -0.50 -7.10
CA GLU A 91 20.37 -0.61 -8.53
C GLU A 91 18.91 -1.01 -8.79
N ILE A 92 18.28 -1.77 -7.88
CA ILE A 92 16.86 -2.16 -7.99
C ILE A 92 15.95 -0.92 -8.06
N VAL A 93 16.31 0.16 -7.38
CA VAL A 93 15.52 1.42 -7.42
C VAL A 93 15.61 2.06 -8.80
N SER A 94 16.80 2.07 -9.41
CA SER A 94 17.00 2.60 -10.77
C SER A 94 16.30 1.72 -11.80
N GLU A 95 16.42 0.39 -11.69
CA GLU A 95 15.71 -0.58 -12.54
C GLU A 95 14.17 -0.38 -12.44
N MET A 96 13.63 -0.17 -11.23
CA MET A 96 12.20 0.16 -11.05
C MET A 96 11.82 1.52 -11.65
N GLY A 97 12.72 2.50 -11.62
CA GLY A 97 12.50 3.81 -12.24
C GLY A 97 12.46 3.74 -13.77
N GLU A 98 13.35 2.95 -14.38
CA GLU A 98 13.37 2.69 -15.83
C GLU A 98 12.08 2.02 -16.31
N LEU A 99 11.50 1.14 -15.48
CA LEU A 99 10.23 0.47 -15.74
C LEU A 99 9.00 1.36 -15.46
N GLY A 100 9.19 2.56 -14.91
CA GLY A 100 8.11 3.50 -14.62
C GLY A 100 7.19 3.10 -13.45
N VAL A 101 7.65 2.22 -12.55
CA VAL A 101 6.82 1.72 -11.43
C VAL A 101 7.00 2.51 -10.12
N LEU A 102 7.80 3.58 -10.13
CA LEU A 102 7.96 4.49 -8.99
C LEU A 102 6.99 5.68 -9.14
N GLY A 103 6.13 5.87 -8.15
CA GLY A 103 5.04 6.86 -8.19
C GLY A 103 4.02 6.62 -9.32
N PRO A 104 3.58 5.37 -9.58
CA PRO A 104 2.88 5.02 -10.82
C PRO A 104 1.54 5.76 -10.98
N THR A 105 0.89 6.18 -9.89
CA THR A 105 -0.40 6.91 -9.94
C THR A 105 -0.27 8.42 -10.11
N ILE A 106 0.95 8.98 -10.01
CA ILE A 106 1.18 10.41 -10.18
C ILE A 106 1.08 10.75 -11.68
N LYS A 107 0.36 11.83 -11.99
CA LYS A 107 0.24 12.34 -13.37
C LYS A 107 1.29 13.43 -13.60
N GLY A 108 2.02 13.32 -14.71
CA GLY A 108 3.11 14.25 -15.04
C GLY A 108 4.43 13.89 -14.38
N TYR A 109 5.42 14.79 -14.46
CA TYR A 109 6.76 14.63 -13.88
C TYR A 109 7.52 13.35 -14.28
N GLY A 110 7.18 12.74 -15.42
CA GLY A 110 7.75 11.47 -15.88
C GLY A 110 7.19 10.23 -15.17
N CYS A 111 6.12 10.35 -14.39
CA CYS A 111 5.40 9.22 -13.79
C CYS A 111 4.37 8.64 -14.77
N ALA A 112 4.02 7.37 -14.59
CA ALA A 112 3.18 6.63 -15.54
C ALA A 112 1.70 7.08 -15.56
N GLY A 113 1.16 7.61 -14.45
CA GLY A 113 -0.22 8.07 -14.36
C GLY A 113 -1.29 6.96 -14.39
N THR A 114 -0.95 5.76 -13.92
CA THR A 114 -1.78 4.54 -13.96
C THR A 114 -2.91 4.55 -12.93
N SER A 115 -3.82 3.58 -13.01
CA SER A 115 -4.84 3.33 -11.99
C SER A 115 -4.23 2.86 -10.66
N TYR A 116 -5.00 2.98 -9.58
CA TYR A 116 -4.64 2.39 -8.28
C TYR A 116 -4.64 0.86 -8.33
N VAL A 117 -5.53 0.23 -9.12
CA VAL A 117 -5.49 -1.23 -9.35
C VAL A 117 -4.14 -1.64 -9.94
N ALA A 118 -3.63 -0.92 -10.95
CA ALA A 118 -2.30 -1.18 -11.52
C ALA A 118 -1.20 -1.05 -10.46
N TYR A 119 -1.26 -0.01 -9.60
CA TYR A 119 -0.33 0.12 -8.46
C TYR A 119 -0.41 -1.09 -7.50
N GLY A 120 -1.63 -1.55 -7.18
CA GLY A 120 -1.84 -2.76 -6.38
C GLY A 120 -1.25 -4.01 -7.02
N LEU A 121 -1.45 -4.21 -8.32
CA LEU A 121 -0.89 -5.33 -9.08
C LEU A 121 0.64 -5.29 -9.10
N ILE A 122 1.26 -4.12 -9.31
CA ILE A 122 2.71 -3.94 -9.21
C ILE A 122 3.18 -4.37 -7.81
N ALA A 123 2.54 -3.87 -6.74
CA ALA A 123 2.89 -4.22 -5.37
C ALA A 123 2.77 -5.73 -5.09
N ARG A 124 1.71 -6.38 -5.60
CA ARG A 124 1.51 -7.83 -5.54
C ARG A 124 2.65 -8.60 -6.21
N GLU A 125 3.10 -8.20 -7.40
CA GLU A 125 4.15 -8.92 -8.11
C GLU A 125 5.55 -8.75 -7.50
N VAL A 126 5.89 -7.56 -6.97
CA VAL A 126 7.18 -7.40 -6.26
C VAL A 126 7.19 -8.10 -4.90
N GLU A 127 6.10 -8.08 -4.14
CA GLU A 127 6.05 -8.74 -2.84
C GLU A 127 5.91 -10.27 -2.94
N ARG A 128 5.42 -10.78 -4.08
CA ARG A 128 5.57 -12.20 -4.43
C ARG A 128 7.03 -12.66 -4.40
N VAL A 129 7.98 -11.75 -4.65
CA VAL A 129 9.41 -12.00 -4.49
C VAL A 129 9.84 -11.74 -3.04
N ASP A 130 9.66 -10.51 -2.55
CA ASP A 130 10.04 -10.14 -1.18
C ASP A 130 9.37 -8.85 -0.69
N SER A 131 8.91 -8.87 0.55
CA SER A 131 8.33 -7.71 1.23
C SER A 131 9.31 -6.55 1.40
N GLY A 132 10.62 -6.79 1.48
CA GLY A 132 11.65 -5.78 1.55
C GLY A 132 11.72 -4.94 0.28
N TYR A 133 11.66 -5.57 -0.89
CA TYR A 133 11.62 -4.86 -2.18
C TYR A 133 10.35 -4.06 -2.35
N ARG A 134 9.17 -4.62 -2.02
CA ARG A 134 7.91 -3.86 -2.01
C ARG A 134 7.96 -2.69 -1.04
N SER A 135 8.62 -2.84 0.10
CA SER A 135 8.77 -1.75 1.09
C SER A 135 9.56 -0.57 0.54
N VAL A 136 10.61 -0.82 -0.22
CA VAL A 136 11.41 0.23 -0.88
C VAL A 136 10.53 1.01 -1.87
N MET A 137 9.80 0.29 -2.74
CA MET A 137 8.89 0.87 -3.73
C MET A 137 7.75 1.67 -3.09
N SER A 138 7.13 1.13 -2.02
CA SER A 138 6.03 1.77 -1.29
C SER A 138 6.49 3.07 -0.60
N VAL A 139 7.68 3.07 0.02
CA VAL A 139 8.26 4.27 0.62
C VAL A 139 8.52 5.34 -0.44
N GLN A 140 9.18 4.97 -1.54
CA GLN A 140 9.49 5.90 -2.62
C GLN A 140 8.21 6.51 -3.20
N SER A 141 7.21 5.67 -3.52
CA SER A 141 6.00 6.11 -4.24
C SER A 141 5.00 6.81 -3.30
N SER A 142 4.52 6.13 -2.27
CA SER A 142 3.40 6.59 -1.44
C SER A 142 3.81 7.43 -0.25
N LEU A 143 5.07 7.34 0.19
CA LEU A 143 5.54 8.06 1.38
C LEU A 143 6.53 9.18 1.07
N VAL A 144 7.11 9.24 -0.13
CA VAL A 144 8.01 10.33 -0.53
C VAL A 144 7.44 11.12 -1.69
N MET A 145 7.20 10.46 -2.83
CA MET A 145 6.69 11.14 -4.02
C MET A 145 5.28 11.67 -3.80
N HIS A 146 4.38 10.89 -3.21
CA HIS A 146 3.01 11.32 -2.93
C HIS A 146 2.93 12.60 -2.06
N PRO A 147 3.57 12.72 -0.87
CA PRO A 147 3.50 13.97 -0.12
C PRO A 147 4.12 15.17 -0.84
N ILE A 148 5.18 14.99 -1.63
CA ILE A 148 5.73 16.08 -2.45
C ILE A 148 4.72 16.51 -3.52
N ASN A 149 4.07 15.55 -4.18
CA ASN A 149 3.06 15.79 -5.21
C ASN A 149 1.78 16.44 -4.64
N ALA A 150 1.30 15.97 -3.50
CA ALA A 150 0.04 16.41 -2.90
C ALA A 150 0.20 17.69 -2.08
N TYR A 151 1.31 17.83 -1.34
CA TYR A 151 1.46 18.86 -0.32
C TYR A 151 2.58 19.87 -0.61
N GLY A 152 3.44 19.56 -1.58
CA GLY A 152 4.56 20.42 -1.96
C GLY A 152 4.16 21.57 -2.88
N THR A 153 5.08 22.52 -3.05
CA THR A 153 5.02 23.57 -4.07
C THR A 153 5.35 23.02 -5.45
N GLU A 154 4.96 23.71 -6.51
CA GLU A 154 5.39 23.33 -7.87
C GLU A 154 6.92 23.29 -8.02
N ALA A 155 7.64 24.21 -7.38
CA ALA A 155 9.11 24.19 -7.37
C ALA A 155 9.68 22.91 -6.73
N GLN A 156 9.09 22.43 -5.63
CA GLN A 156 9.49 21.16 -5.02
C GLN A 156 9.16 19.97 -5.93
N LYS A 157 7.99 19.97 -6.57
CA LYS A 157 7.57 18.89 -7.48
C LYS A 157 8.53 18.77 -8.66
N GLU A 158 8.82 19.88 -9.34
CA GLU A 158 9.76 19.92 -10.47
C GLU A 158 11.19 19.53 -10.05
N LYS A 159 11.63 19.94 -8.86
CA LYS A 159 12.97 19.60 -8.33
C LYS A 159 13.12 18.11 -8.04
N TYR A 160 12.12 17.46 -7.44
CA TYR A 160 12.27 16.12 -6.86
C TYR A 160 11.56 15.01 -7.64
N LEU A 161 10.31 15.20 -8.08
CA LEU A 161 9.50 14.10 -8.62
C LEU A 161 10.11 13.44 -9.85
N PRO A 162 10.65 14.15 -10.86
CA PRO A 162 11.25 13.50 -12.02
C PRO A 162 12.45 12.61 -11.64
N ARG A 163 13.27 13.05 -10.69
CA ARG A 163 14.46 12.31 -10.24
C ARG A 163 14.08 11.10 -9.38
N LEU A 164 13.06 11.25 -8.54
CA LEU A 164 12.49 10.15 -7.74
C LEU A 164 11.84 9.09 -8.63
N ALA A 165 11.09 9.51 -9.66
CA ALA A 165 10.42 8.63 -10.62
C ALA A 165 11.41 7.79 -11.43
N ARG A 166 12.55 8.37 -11.83
CA ARG A 166 13.64 7.65 -12.50
C ARG A 166 14.54 6.85 -11.57
N GLY A 167 14.30 6.88 -10.25
CA GLY A 167 15.14 6.19 -9.27
C GLY A 167 16.57 6.77 -9.14
N GLU A 168 16.82 7.97 -9.66
CA GLU A 168 18.11 8.67 -9.55
C GLU A 168 18.40 9.08 -8.12
N ILE A 169 17.34 9.48 -7.39
CA ILE A 169 17.41 9.74 -5.95
C ILE A 169 16.42 8.85 -5.21
N LEU A 170 16.79 8.47 -3.98
CA LEU A 170 16.01 7.63 -3.08
C LEU A 170 15.54 8.45 -1.89
N GLY A 171 14.26 8.32 -1.55
CA GLY A 171 13.68 8.97 -0.38
C GLY A 171 13.43 8.03 0.79
N CYS A 172 13.27 8.64 1.96
CA CYS A 172 12.73 8.00 3.16
C CYS A 172 11.69 8.89 3.85
N PHE A 173 10.89 8.30 4.74
CA PHE A 173 9.76 8.97 5.40
C PHE A 173 9.90 8.90 6.93
N GLY A 174 10.21 10.03 7.56
CA GLY A 174 10.47 10.16 8.99
C GLY A 174 9.24 10.56 9.78
N LEU A 175 8.48 9.58 10.28
CA LEU A 175 7.35 9.81 11.19
C LEU A 175 7.59 9.22 12.58
N THR A 176 7.77 7.90 12.63
CA THR A 176 7.93 7.11 13.87
C THR A 176 9.17 7.50 14.66
N GLU A 177 9.03 7.54 15.97
CA GLU A 177 10.07 7.92 16.93
C GLU A 177 10.27 6.81 17.97
N PRO A 178 11.40 6.80 18.70
CA PRO A 178 11.67 5.79 19.74
C PRO A 178 10.53 5.61 20.74
N ASN A 179 9.89 6.71 21.14
CA ASN A 179 8.79 6.70 22.11
C ASN A 179 7.39 6.69 21.45
N HIS A 180 7.30 6.91 20.13
CA HIS A 180 6.03 7.18 19.44
C HIS A 180 5.92 6.40 18.12
N GLY A 181 5.22 5.27 18.17
CA GLY A 181 4.86 4.45 17.01
C GLY A 181 3.39 4.59 16.65
N SER A 182 2.53 3.91 17.42
CA SER A 182 1.07 3.92 17.20
C SER A 182 0.40 5.27 17.49
N ASP A 183 1.00 6.10 18.35
CA ASP A 183 0.55 7.45 18.65
C ASP A 183 1.53 8.51 18.08
N PRO A 184 1.45 8.86 16.79
CA PRO A 184 2.29 9.90 16.21
C PRO A 184 1.89 11.32 16.67
N SER A 185 0.76 11.50 17.35
CA SER A 185 0.36 12.82 17.86
C SER A 185 1.28 13.31 18.98
N SER A 186 1.83 12.36 19.73
CA SER A 186 2.72 12.59 20.86
C SER A 186 4.19 12.79 20.45
N MET A 187 4.49 12.87 19.14
CA MET A 187 5.86 13.09 18.63
C MET A 187 6.59 14.25 19.32
N GLU A 188 7.89 14.01 19.54
CA GLU A 188 8.84 14.86 20.25
C GLU A 188 9.76 15.64 19.30
N THR A 189 9.92 15.21 18.04
CA THR A 189 10.66 15.98 17.04
C THR A 189 10.01 17.34 16.85
N LYS A 190 10.79 18.41 17.01
CA LYS A 190 10.32 19.80 16.92
C LYS A 190 10.93 20.53 15.75
N ALA A 191 10.18 21.49 15.22
CA ALA A 191 10.65 22.45 14.23
C ALA A 191 10.37 23.88 14.73
N THR A 192 11.41 24.64 15.02
CA THR A 192 11.33 26.03 15.49
C THR A 192 11.64 26.97 14.33
N TYR A 193 10.79 27.95 14.07
CA TYR A 193 11.01 28.90 12.98
C TYR A 193 12.01 29.97 13.40
N ASN A 194 12.95 30.31 12.51
CA ASN A 194 13.95 31.35 12.66
C ASN A 194 13.66 32.50 11.69
N PRO A 195 12.96 33.57 12.14
CA PRO A 195 12.60 34.68 11.26
C PRO A 195 13.80 35.45 10.71
N SER A 196 14.93 35.42 11.41
CA SER A 196 16.13 36.20 11.04
C SER A 196 16.80 35.73 9.74
N ASN A 197 16.64 34.46 9.38
CA ASN A 197 17.28 33.84 8.22
C ASN A 197 16.30 33.02 7.35
N GLY A 198 15.00 32.99 7.67
CA GLY A 198 13.98 32.29 6.87
C GLY A 198 14.15 30.77 6.89
N THR A 199 14.48 30.20 8.04
CA THR A 199 14.73 28.75 8.20
C THR A 199 13.92 28.16 9.35
N PHE A 200 13.90 26.84 9.44
CA PHE A 200 13.47 26.08 10.61
C PHE A 200 14.66 25.32 11.19
N THR A 201 14.85 25.39 12.50
CA THR A 201 15.74 24.45 13.21
C THR A 201 14.94 23.22 13.59
N ILE A 202 15.38 22.03 13.16
CA ILE A 202 14.72 20.76 13.47
C ILE A 202 15.59 19.91 14.39
N SER A 203 15.02 19.51 15.53
CA SER A 203 15.69 18.65 16.50
C SER A 203 14.80 17.47 16.90
N GLY A 204 15.36 16.27 16.90
CA GLY A 204 14.66 15.04 17.28
C GLY A 204 15.27 13.77 16.70
N ALA A 205 14.58 12.65 16.88
CA ALA A 205 15.02 11.35 16.39
C ALA A 205 13.85 10.56 15.81
N LYS A 206 14.01 10.09 14.58
CA LYS A 206 13.13 9.10 13.96
C LYS A 206 13.79 7.73 13.97
N THR A 207 13.01 6.68 14.09
CA THR A 207 13.49 5.29 14.13
C THR A 207 12.62 4.37 13.30
N TRP A 208 13.15 3.20 12.93
CA TRP A 208 12.50 2.24 12.02
C TRP A 208 12.20 2.82 10.64
N ILE A 209 13.07 3.70 10.15
CA ILE A 209 12.87 4.40 8.89
C ILE A 209 13.48 3.61 7.74
N THR A 210 12.62 3.00 6.94
CA THR A 210 13.01 2.35 5.70
C THR A 210 13.71 3.34 4.76
N ASN A 211 14.76 2.86 4.09
CA ASN A 211 15.67 3.59 3.22
C ASN A 211 16.60 4.62 3.90
N SER A 212 16.37 5.04 5.15
CA SER A 212 17.11 6.18 5.72
C SER A 212 18.65 6.07 5.62
N PRO A 213 19.31 4.91 5.80
CA PRO A 213 20.77 4.83 5.70
C PRO A 213 21.34 5.14 4.31
N VAL A 214 20.51 5.00 3.28
CA VAL A 214 20.88 5.09 1.86
C VAL A 214 20.05 6.13 1.08
N ALA A 215 19.15 6.85 1.74
CA ALA A 215 18.29 7.85 1.11
C ALA A 215 19.03 9.17 0.88
N ASP A 216 18.79 9.79 -0.25
CA ASP A 216 19.27 11.13 -0.64
C ASP A 216 18.43 12.23 0.01
N ILE A 217 17.12 12.00 0.18
CA ILE A 217 16.19 12.91 0.85
C ILE A 217 15.35 12.21 1.93
N ALA A 218 14.91 12.98 2.92
CA ALA A 218 14.00 12.53 3.96
C ALA A 218 12.81 13.48 4.06
N VAL A 219 11.59 12.95 3.90
CA VAL A 219 10.36 13.66 4.24
C VAL A 219 10.09 13.45 5.73
N VAL A 220 10.41 14.46 6.55
CA VAL A 220 10.31 14.39 8.02
C VAL A 220 9.09 15.15 8.51
N TRP A 221 8.35 14.54 9.44
CA TRP A 221 7.26 15.20 10.15
C TRP A 221 7.71 15.65 11.54
N ALA A 222 7.52 16.93 11.83
CA ALA A 222 7.91 17.56 13.09
C ALA A 222 6.81 18.48 13.62
N LYS A 223 6.74 18.63 14.95
CA LYS A 223 5.79 19.50 15.63
C LYS A 223 6.36 20.92 15.71
N CYS A 224 5.64 21.89 15.17
CA CYS A 224 6.00 23.30 15.26
C CYS A 224 5.54 23.94 16.58
N GLU A 225 5.99 25.16 16.84
CA GLU A 225 5.67 25.93 18.06
C GLU A 225 4.17 26.20 18.24
N ASP A 226 3.39 26.24 17.16
CA ASP A 226 1.92 26.34 17.19
C ASP A 226 1.23 25.01 17.51
N GLY A 227 1.98 23.97 17.87
CA GLY A 227 1.51 22.64 18.21
C GLY A 227 1.12 21.77 17.00
N LYS A 228 1.19 22.31 15.78
CA LYS A 228 0.81 21.58 14.56
C LYS A 228 1.99 20.81 13.99
N VAL A 229 1.71 19.61 13.49
CA VAL A 229 2.68 18.80 12.75
C VAL A 229 2.79 19.32 11.32
N ARG A 230 4.00 19.51 10.81
CA ARG A 230 4.31 19.90 9.43
C ARG A 230 5.36 18.96 8.82
N GLY A 231 5.37 18.86 7.50
CA GLY A 231 6.31 18.03 6.75
C GLY A 231 7.44 18.86 6.15
N PHE A 232 8.67 18.35 6.22
CA PHE A 232 9.89 19.02 5.76
C PHE A 232 10.71 18.07 4.89
N ILE A 233 11.29 18.59 3.81
CA ILE A 233 12.22 17.84 2.96
C ILE A 233 13.65 18.13 3.44
N LEU A 234 14.32 17.15 4.00
CA LEU A 234 15.73 17.24 4.40
C LEU A 234 16.59 16.52 3.37
N GLU A 235 17.78 17.04 3.09
CA GLU A 235 18.74 16.46 2.14
C GLU A 235 19.92 15.84 2.88
N ARG A 236 20.40 14.67 2.43
CA ARG A 236 21.60 14.04 2.97
C ARG A 236 22.78 15.00 2.86
N GLY A 237 23.54 15.14 3.95
CA GLY A 237 24.70 16.05 4.02
C GLY A 237 24.40 17.38 4.70
N MET A 238 23.14 17.69 5.01
CA MET A 238 22.80 18.80 5.92
C MET A 238 23.51 18.61 7.27
N LYS A 239 24.07 19.70 7.80
CA LYS A 239 24.76 19.70 9.10
C LYS A 239 23.76 19.28 10.20
N GLY A 240 24.20 18.42 11.12
CA GLY A 240 23.36 17.91 12.20
C GLY A 240 22.47 16.71 11.83
N LEU A 241 22.43 16.32 10.55
CA LEU A 241 21.64 15.18 10.07
C LEU A 241 22.49 13.90 9.99
N ALA A 242 22.07 12.85 10.70
CA ALA A 242 22.70 11.52 10.63
C ALA A 242 21.66 10.43 10.38
N THR A 243 22.03 9.40 9.62
CA THR A 243 21.12 8.28 9.24
C THR A 243 21.74 6.91 9.51
N PRO A 244 21.99 6.54 10.78
CA PRO A 244 22.62 5.26 11.09
C PRO A 244 21.69 4.09 10.76
N LYS A 245 22.29 2.98 10.29
CA LYS A 245 21.59 1.71 10.04
C LYS A 245 21.21 1.02 11.36
N ILE A 246 20.05 0.38 11.38
CA ILE A 246 19.64 -0.55 12.45
C ILE A 246 20.14 -1.95 12.08
N GLU A 247 20.93 -2.55 12.97
CA GLU A 247 21.46 -3.91 12.84
C GLU A 247 20.60 -4.94 13.58
N GLY A 248 20.80 -6.23 13.29
CA GLY A 248 20.16 -7.33 14.04
C GLY A 248 18.70 -7.62 13.65
N LYS A 249 18.25 -7.12 12.50
CA LYS A 249 16.88 -7.37 12.01
C LYS A 249 16.69 -8.82 11.59
N PHE A 250 15.60 -9.46 12.01
CA PHE A 250 15.17 -10.79 11.53
C PHE A 250 13.98 -10.75 10.56
N SER A 251 13.56 -9.55 10.15
CA SER A 251 12.51 -9.33 9.15
C SER A 251 12.93 -8.22 8.18
N LEU A 252 12.49 -8.31 6.93
CA LEU A 252 12.80 -7.36 5.85
C LEU A 252 14.32 -7.11 5.71
N ARG A 253 15.13 -8.17 5.74
CA ARG A 253 16.60 -8.05 5.77
C ARG A 253 17.18 -7.53 4.45
N ALA A 254 16.51 -7.78 3.32
CA ALA A 254 16.89 -7.21 2.02
C ALA A 254 16.55 -5.70 1.88
N SER A 255 15.98 -5.07 2.91
CA SER A 255 15.67 -3.64 2.95
C SER A 255 16.58 -2.90 3.93
N ALA A 256 17.10 -1.74 3.51
CA ALA A 256 17.82 -0.85 4.39
C ALA A 256 16.84 -0.16 5.36
N THR A 257 17.11 -0.24 6.67
CA THR A 257 16.30 0.42 7.69
C THR A 257 17.23 1.07 8.70
N GLY A 258 16.89 2.28 9.12
CA GLY A 258 17.74 3.05 10.01
C GLY A 258 16.97 4.04 10.86
N MET A 259 17.72 5.01 11.34
CA MET A 259 17.21 6.17 12.07
C MET A 259 17.39 7.43 11.22
N ILE A 260 16.75 8.52 11.66
CA ILE A 260 17.06 9.88 11.22
C ILE A 260 17.29 10.67 12.51
N LEU A 261 18.54 11.02 12.79
CA LEU A 261 18.92 11.82 13.94
C LEU A 261 19.12 13.26 13.45
N MET A 262 18.44 14.20 14.11
CA MET A 262 18.46 15.61 13.76
C MET A 262 18.89 16.39 15.00
N ASP A 263 20.11 16.92 14.95
CA ASP A 263 20.68 17.79 15.97
C ASP A 263 20.74 19.21 15.41
N GLU A 264 19.73 20.02 15.75
CA GLU A 264 19.61 21.41 15.31
C GLU A 264 19.83 21.61 13.80
N VAL A 265 19.14 20.79 12.99
CA VAL A 265 19.26 20.84 11.53
C VAL A 265 18.55 22.09 11.01
N GLU A 266 19.31 23.01 10.41
CA GLU A 266 18.76 24.18 9.74
C GLU A 266 18.16 23.80 8.37
N VAL A 267 16.86 24.01 8.21
CA VAL A 267 16.09 23.68 7.00
C VAL A 267 15.48 24.95 6.43
N PRO A 268 15.77 25.33 5.18
CA PRO A 268 15.17 26.51 4.55
C PRO A 268 13.64 26.44 4.49
N GLU A 269 12.96 27.59 4.56
CA GLU A 269 11.49 27.65 4.49
C GLU A 269 10.94 27.03 3.19
N GLU A 270 11.66 27.11 2.07
CA GLU A 270 11.26 26.48 0.81
C GLU A 270 11.26 24.95 0.83
N ASN A 271 11.78 24.32 1.89
CA ASN A 271 11.74 22.86 2.10
C ASN A 271 10.55 22.40 2.95
N LEU A 272 9.74 23.33 3.49
CA LEU A 272 8.46 23.03 4.12
C LEU A 272 7.45 22.56 3.07
N LEU A 273 6.63 21.55 3.36
CA LEU A 273 5.46 21.17 2.56
C LEU A 273 4.27 22.07 2.96
N PRO A 274 3.93 23.13 2.20
CA PRO A 274 3.05 24.18 2.72
C PRO A 274 1.56 23.82 2.65
N ASN A 275 1.17 22.88 1.78
CA ASN A 275 -0.24 22.63 1.47
C ASN A 275 -0.87 21.57 2.38
N VAL A 276 -0.28 21.35 3.56
CA VAL A 276 -0.80 20.41 4.56
C VAL A 276 -0.41 20.82 5.98
N SER A 277 -1.25 20.47 6.95
CA SER A 277 -0.99 20.72 8.36
C SER A 277 -1.64 19.65 9.23
N GLY A 278 -1.02 19.37 10.37
CA GLY A 278 -1.47 18.36 11.31
C GLY A 278 -1.25 16.93 10.81
N LEU A 279 -1.83 15.97 11.52
CA LEU A 279 -1.66 14.53 11.21
C LEU A 279 -2.38 14.08 9.94
N ALA A 280 -3.23 14.91 9.34
CA ALA A 280 -3.89 14.60 8.07
C ALA A 280 -2.87 14.35 6.95
N GLY A 281 -1.75 15.08 6.94
CA GLY A 281 -0.69 14.89 5.95
C GLY A 281 -0.04 13.51 6.01
N PRO A 282 0.63 13.12 7.11
CA PRO A 282 1.25 11.81 7.18
C PRO A 282 0.22 10.68 7.06
N PHE A 283 -1.01 10.86 7.56
CA PHE A 283 -2.05 9.82 7.45
C PHE A 283 -2.56 9.63 6.02
N GLY A 284 -2.66 10.71 5.23
CA GLY A 284 -2.94 10.60 3.79
C GLY A 284 -1.90 9.76 3.06
N CYS A 285 -0.61 9.98 3.35
CA CYS A 285 0.48 9.16 2.80
C CYS A 285 0.38 7.69 3.25
N LEU A 286 0.14 7.47 4.54
CA LEU A 286 0.04 6.11 5.10
C LEU A 286 -1.12 5.32 4.51
N ASN A 287 -2.25 5.95 4.21
CA ASN A 287 -3.38 5.27 3.57
C ASN A 287 -3.03 4.79 2.16
N ASN A 288 -2.36 5.65 1.37
CA ASN A 288 -1.83 5.26 0.06
C ASN A 288 -0.83 4.10 0.14
N ALA A 289 0.08 4.11 1.13
CA ALA A 289 1.01 3.01 1.33
C ALA A 289 0.30 1.72 1.78
N ARG A 290 -0.69 1.82 2.69
CA ARG A 290 -1.48 0.69 3.18
C ARG A 290 -2.28 0.01 2.07
N TYR A 291 -2.82 0.77 1.13
CA TYR A 291 -3.47 0.23 -0.05
C TYR A 291 -2.52 -0.70 -0.83
N GLY A 292 -1.31 -0.24 -1.15
CA GLY A 292 -0.31 -1.06 -1.84
C GLY A 292 0.15 -2.27 -1.02
N ILE A 293 0.30 -2.12 0.30
CA ILE A 293 0.66 -3.23 1.21
C ILE A 293 -0.43 -4.32 1.23
N ALA A 294 -1.70 -3.92 1.20
CA ALA A 294 -2.83 -4.85 1.22
C ALA A 294 -2.78 -5.79 -0.01
N TRP A 295 -2.52 -5.24 -1.20
CA TRP A 295 -2.27 -6.03 -2.41
C TRP A 295 -0.97 -6.83 -2.35
N GLY A 296 0.11 -6.20 -1.92
CA GLY A 296 1.43 -6.81 -1.85
C GLY A 296 1.44 -8.09 -1.01
N ALA A 297 0.82 -8.08 0.17
CA ALA A 297 0.75 -9.23 1.05
C ALA A 297 0.10 -10.46 0.39
N LEU A 298 -0.84 -10.27 -0.54
CA LEU A 298 -1.45 -11.36 -1.31
C LEU A 298 -0.46 -12.00 -2.29
N GLY A 299 0.49 -11.23 -2.83
CA GLY A 299 1.58 -11.77 -3.66
C GLY A 299 2.46 -12.74 -2.89
N ALA A 300 2.89 -12.36 -1.69
CA ALA A 300 3.65 -13.25 -0.78
C ALA A 300 2.82 -14.47 -0.34
N ALA A 301 1.53 -14.28 -0.06
CA ALA A 301 0.62 -15.37 0.30
C ALA A 301 0.47 -16.39 -0.83
N GLU A 302 0.29 -15.93 -2.07
CA GLU A 302 0.24 -16.78 -3.26
C GLU A 302 1.57 -17.50 -3.52
N PHE A 303 2.72 -16.84 -3.31
CA PHE A 303 4.02 -17.50 -3.39
C PHE A 303 4.10 -18.68 -2.40
N CYS A 304 3.71 -18.45 -1.13
CA CYS A 304 3.68 -19.49 -0.11
C CYS A 304 2.72 -20.63 -0.47
N PHE A 305 1.52 -20.30 -0.94
CA PHE A 305 0.52 -21.27 -1.37
C PHE A 305 1.03 -22.12 -2.55
N HIS A 306 1.59 -21.49 -3.58
CA HIS A 306 2.12 -22.20 -4.75
C HIS A 306 3.28 -23.12 -4.38
N ALA A 307 4.23 -22.63 -3.58
CA ALA A 307 5.36 -23.41 -3.10
C ALA A 307 4.91 -24.62 -2.26
N ALA A 308 3.99 -24.40 -1.31
CA ALA A 308 3.47 -25.46 -0.45
C ALA A 308 2.64 -26.49 -1.24
N ARG A 309 1.80 -26.03 -2.18
CA ARG A 309 1.03 -26.91 -3.07
C ARG A 309 1.97 -27.77 -3.91
N GLN A 310 2.96 -27.18 -4.57
CA GLN A 310 3.89 -27.93 -5.42
C GLN A 310 4.71 -28.93 -4.59
N TYR A 311 5.25 -28.49 -3.45
CA TYR A 311 6.01 -29.35 -2.55
C TYR A 311 5.18 -30.55 -2.05
N THR A 312 3.90 -30.35 -1.74
CA THR A 312 3.04 -31.45 -1.27
C THR A 312 2.63 -32.43 -2.37
N LEU A 313 2.66 -32.02 -3.64
CA LEU A 313 2.49 -32.93 -4.78
C LEU A 313 3.77 -33.76 -5.02
N ASP A 314 4.93 -33.14 -4.91
CA ASP A 314 6.22 -33.77 -5.23
C ASP A 314 6.74 -34.65 -4.08
N ARG A 315 6.51 -34.23 -2.82
CA ARG A 315 7.02 -34.95 -1.65
C ARG A 315 6.17 -36.18 -1.35
N ILE A 316 6.82 -37.34 -1.33
CA ILE A 316 6.21 -38.64 -1.00
C ILE A 316 6.48 -39.02 0.47
N GLN A 317 5.44 -39.43 1.19
CA GLN A 317 5.50 -40.09 2.50
C GLN A 317 4.45 -41.20 2.56
N PHE A 318 4.76 -42.30 3.24
CA PHE A 318 3.87 -43.48 3.31
C PHE A 318 3.41 -43.99 1.92
N GLY A 319 4.30 -43.90 0.91
CA GLY A 319 4.05 -44.36 -0.46
C GLY A 319 3.13 -43.48 -1.30
N VAL A 320 2.75 -42.28 -0.83
CA VAL A 320 1.84 -41.36 -1.53
C VAL A 320 2.30 -39.91 -1.46
N PRO A 321 1.90 -39.03 -2.41
CA PRO A 321 2.07 -37.60 -2.26
C PRO A 321 1.43 -37.06 -0.98
N LEU A 322 2.06 -36.10 -0.33
CA LEU A 322 1.48 -35.42 0.85
C LEU A 322 0.10 -34.83 0.54
N ALA A 323 -0.09 -34.30 -0.67
CA ALA A 323 -1.34 -33.71 -1.15
C ALA A 323 -2.53 -34.69 -1.19
N ARG A 324 -2.30 -36.01 -1.10
CA ARG A 324 -3.39 -37.01 -0.98
C ARG A 324 -4.12 -36.91 0.37
N ASN A 325 -3.46 -36.43 1.42
CA ASN A 325 -3.99 -36.44 2.78
C ASN A 325 -4.98 -35.29 3.02
N GLN A 326 -6.14 -35.58 3.63
CA GLN A 326 -7.19 -34.59 3.91
C GLN A 326 -6.68 -33.38 4.70
N LEU A 327 -5.79 -33.59 5.69
CA LEU A 327 -5.21 -32.49 6.47
C LEU A 327 -4.35 -31.54 5.63
N MET A 328 -3.70 -32.03 4.57
CA MET A 328 -2.97 -31.16 3.63
C MET A 328 -3.95 -30.42 2.73
N GLN A 329 -4.97 -31.11 2.20
CA GLN A 329 -5.99 -30.50 1.36
C GLN A 329 -6.76 -29.40 2.09
N LYS A 330 -7.09 -29.59 3.38
CA LYS A 330 -7.75 -28.56 4.19
C LYS A 330 -6.90 -27.29 4.26
N LYS A 331 -5.60 -27.40 4.52
CA LYS A 331 -4.69 -26.24 4.56
C LYS A 331 -4.66 -25.50 3.22
N MET A 332 -4.62 -26.25 2.12
CA MET A 332 -4.65 -25.65 0.77
C MET A 332 -5.98 -24.95 0.46
N ALA A 333 -7.10 -25.53 0.90
CA ALA A 333 -8.42 -24.93 0.75
C ALA A 333 -8.51 -23.62 1.55
N ASP A 334 -8.11 -23.62 2.81
CA ASP A 334 -8.10 -22.42 3.66
C ASP A 334 -7.22 -21.31 3.03
N MET A 335 -6.01 -21.65 2.55
CA MET A 335 -5.12 -20.69 1.87
C MET A 335 -5.77 -20.08 0.62
N LEU A 336 -6.34 -20.92 -0.25
CA LEU A 336 -6.97 -20.45 -1.49
C LEU A 336 -8.18 -19.55 -1.18
N THR A 337 -8.98 -19.91 -0.18
CA THR A 337 -10.14 -19.11 0.25
C THR A 337 -9.73 -17.72 0.70
N GLU A 338 -8.78 -17.60 1.63
CA GLU A 338 -8.37 -16.30 2.18
C GLU A 338 -7.70 -15.41 1.13
N ILE A 339 -6.84 -15.98 0.28
CA ILE A 339 -6.22 -15.24 -0.83
C ILE A 339 -7.29 -14.70 -1.79
N THR A 340 -8.25 -15.55 -2.16
CA THR A 340 -9.32 -15.19 -3.11
C THR A 340 -10.21 -14.09 -2.54
N ILE A 341 -10.59 -14.17 -1.27
CA ILE A 341 -11.37 -13.12 -0.59
C ILE A 341 -10.59 -11.80 -0.58
N GLY A 342 -9.29 -11.86 -0.25
CA GLY A 342 -8.43 -10.68 -0.25
C GLY A 342 -8.36 -9.98 -1.61
N LEU A 343 -8.10 -10.75 -2.69
CA LEU A 343 -8.01 -10.21 -4.05
C LEU A 343 -9.29 -9.50 -4.47
N GLN A 344 -10.44 -10.14 -4.25
CA GLN A 344 -11.76 -9.57 -4.59
C GLN A 344 -12.07 -8.33 -3.75
N SER A 345 -11.64 -8.29 -2.49
CA SER A 345 -11.84 -7.13 -1.62
C SER A 345 -11.06 -5.91 -2.10
N PHE A 346 -9.80 -6.07 -2.52
CA PHE A 346 -8.96 -4.93 -2.88
C PHE A 346 -9.17 -4.44 -4.31
N VAL A 347 -9.55 -5.32 -5.25
CA VAL A 347 -10.00 -4.87 -6.57
C VAL A 347 -11.31 -4.08 -6.44
N SER A 348 -12.23 -4.52 -5.58
CA SER A 348 -13.48 -3.78 -5.29
C SER A 348 -13.22 -2.44 -4.61
N ALA A 349 -12.30 -2.40 -3.63
CA ALA A 349 -11.94 -1.16 -2.95
C ALA A 349 -11.46 -0.11 -3.94
N ALA A 350 -10.60 -0.49 -4.89
CA ALA A 350 -10.05 0.38 -5.93
C ALA A 350 -11.13 1.08 -6.79
N PHE A 351 -12.26 0.42 -7.05
CA PHE A 351 -13.38 1.02 -7.78
C PHE A 351 -14.15 2.08 -6.98
N VAL A 352 -14.02 2.08 -5.65
CA VAL A 352 -14.61 3.10 -4.76
C VAL A 352 -13.66 4.31 -4.60
N GLU A 353 -12.36 4.13 -4.86
CA GLU A 353 -11.28 5.10 -4.55
C GLU A 353 -11.15 6.32 -5.48
N THR A 354 -12.20 6.72 -6.21
CA THR A 354 -12.16 7.96 -7.05
C THR A 354 -11.94 9.27 -6.25
N HIS A 355 -11.70 9.21 -4.91
CA HIS A 355 -11.73 10.35 -3.99
C HIS A 355 -10.66 10.36 -2.87
N PHE A 356 -9.50 9.68 -3.01
CA PHE A 356 -8.40 9.75 -2.01
C PHE A 356 -7.42 10.90 -2.19
#